data_AF-A0A7S2UV95-F1
#
_entry.id   AF-A0A7S2UV95-F1
#
_cell.length_a   1.000
_cell.length_b   1.000
_cell.length_c   1.000
_cell.angle_alpha   90.00
_cell.angle_beta   90.00
_cell.angle_gamma   90.00
#
_symmetry.space_group_name_H-M   'P 1'
#
loop_
_entity.id
_entity.type
_entity.pdbx_description
1 polymer ?
#
loop_
_entity_poly.entity_id
_entity_poly.type
_entity_poly.pdbx_seq_one_letter_code
_entity_poly.pdbx_strand_id
1 'polypeptide(L)'
;AGMITSIVRGVEAELREAGDAGRGIEVDIVLPVSTEAVSATEDSLGVVPGVQGGEGCSTSGGCASCPYMKMNSLDGLIDVIRLAGQGHEQLAGYLPERRTETINGRTVFELGAVPILHMRHLMQHGQLSDALLKDVASRC
;
A
#
# COMPACT_ATOMS: atom_id res chain seq x y z
N ALA A 1 18.86 -8.69 8.29
CA ALA A 1 19.67 -8.26 7.12
C ALA A 1 19.70 -9.38 6.07
N GLY A 2 18.70 -9.46 5.17
CA GLY A 2 18.59 -10.61 4.24
C GLY A 2 18.04 -10.27 2.86
N MET A 3 17.00 -9.43 2.76
CA MET A 3 16.31 -9.13 1.49
C MET A 3 17.02 -8.05 0.66
N ILE A 4 17.58 -7.03 1.31
CA ILE A 4 18.32 -5.95 0.64
C ILE A 4 19.56 -6.52 -0.07
N THR A 5 20.29 -7.39 0.63
CA THR A 5 21.51 -8.02 0.10
C THR A 5 21.22 -8.96 -1.07
N SER A 6 20.06 -9.63 -1.11
CA SER A 6 19.68 -10.48 -2.27
C SER A 6 19.29 -9.67 -3.50
N ILE A 7 18.61 -8.53 -3.33
CA ILE A 7 18.20 -7.65 -4.44
C ILE A 7 19.43 -7.02 -5.09
N VAL A 8 20.34 -6.46 -4.29
CA VAL A 8 21.60 -5.87 -4.77
C VAL A 8 22.41 -6.91 -5.56
N ARG A 9 22.57 -8.12 -5.01
CA ARG A 9 23.28 -9.21 -5.69
C ARG A 9 22.62 -9.64 -7.00
N GLY A 10 21.29 -9.59 -7.08
CA GLY A 10 20.56 -9.88 -8.31
C GLY A 10 20.84 -8.84 -9.40
N VAL A 11 20.74 -7.55 -9.05
CA VAL A 11 21.04 -6.45 -9.99
C VAL A 11 22.49 -6.48 -10.46
N GLU A 12 23.43 -6.75 -9.55
CA GLU A 12 24.85 -6.90 -9.90
C GLU A 12 25.10 -8.07 -10.86
N ALA A 13 24.34 -9.17 -10.75
CA ALA A 13 24.46 -10.31 -11.65
C ALA A 13 23.97 -9.96 -13.07
N GLU A 14 22.81 -9.31 -13.17
CA GLU A 14 22.23 -8.84 -14.43
C GLU A 14 23.14 -7.84 -15.16
N LEU A 15 23.70 -6.86 -14.42
CA LEU A 15 24.64 -5.89 -14.99
C LEU A 15 25.92 -6.55 -15.50
N ARG A 16 26.38 -7.61 -14.83
CA ARG A 16 27.55 -8.37 -15.25
C ARG A 16 27.25 -9.22 -16.50
N GLU A 17 26.07 -9.82 -16.60
CA GLU A 17 25.64 -10.56 -17.79
C GLU A 17 25.47 -9.64 -19.01
N ALA A 18 25.04 -8.38 -18.80
CA ALA A 18 24.88 -7.39 -19.87
C ALA A 18 26.20 -6.91 -20.51
N GLY A 19 27.36 -7.16 -19.88
CA GLY A 19 28.68 -6.86 -20.45
C GLY A 19 28.86 -5.41 -20.91
N ASP A 20 29.37 -5.19 -22.12
CA ASP A 20 29.58 -3.84 -22.69
C ASP A 20 28.26 -3.07 -22.96
N ALA A 21 27.11 -3.75 -23.05
CA ALA A 21 25.81 -3.08 -23.16
C ALA A 21 25.32 -2.52 -21.81
N GLY A 22 25.85 -3.02 -20.70
CA GLY A 22 25.61 -2.49 -19.35
C GLY A 22 26.53 -1.34 -18.95
N ARG A 23 27.54 -1.01 -19.78
CA ARG A 23 28.52 0.04 -19.48
C ARG A 23 27.87 1.42 -19.56
N GLY A 24 27.86 2.13 -18.43
CA GLY A 24 27.27 3.46 -18.32
C GLY A 24 25.80 3.45 -17.88
N ILE A 25 25.24 2.28 -17.53
CA ILE A 25 23.93 2.20 -16.89
C ILE A 25 24.12 2.42 -15.39
N GLU A 26 23.52 3.51 -14.89
CA GLU A 26 23.38 3.79 -13.47
C GLU A 26 22.02 3.25 -12.98
N VAL A 27 22.04 2.46 -11.91
CA VAL A 27 20.83 1.83 -11.37
C VAL A 27 20.63 2.29 -9.94
N ASP A 28 19.63 3.14 -9.74
CA ASP A 28 19.15 3.52 -8.42
C ASP A 28 18.10 2.52 -7.94
N ILE A 29 18.47 1.71 -6.95
CA ILE A 29 17.53 0.82 -6.28
C ILE A 29 16.80 1.62 -5.20
N VAL A 30 15.69 2.25 -5.59
CA VAL A 30 14.80 2.92 -4.64
C VAL A 30 13.95 1.86 -3.94
N LEU A 31 14.45 1.34 -2.83
CA LEU A 31 13.65 0.53 -1.93
C LEU A 31 12.82 1.47 -1.05
N PRO A 32 11.48 1.47 -1.12
CA PRO A 32 10.70 1.98 -0.01
C PRO A 32 10.90 1.00 1.14
N VAL A 33 11.85 1.31 2.03
CA VAL A 33 11.94 0.63 3.31
C VAL A 33 11.59 1.65 4.35
N SER A 34 10.66 1.29 5.22
CA SER A 34 11.11 1.35 6.60
C SER A 34 10.55 0.20 7.40
N THR A 35 11.46 -0.58 7.97
CA THR A 35 11.24 -1.45 9.13
C THR A 35 11.19 -0.66 10.45
N GLU A 36 11.18 0.68 10.40
CA GLU A 36 11.25 1.62 11.52
C GLU A 36 10.11 2.67 11.49
N ALA A 37 8.87 2.29 11.19
CA ALA A 37 7.72 3.19 11.28
C ALA A 37 7.26 3.51 12.73
N VAL A 38 8.17 3.39 13.71
CA VAL A 38 7.92 3.51 15.14
C VAL A 38 9.22 3.99 15.82
N SER A 39 9.21 5.18 16.41
CA SER A 39 10.32 5.69 17.22
C SER A 39 10.07 5.38 18.69
N ALA A 40 11.03 4.75 19.38
CA ALA A 40 10.88 4.38 20.78
C ALA A 40 11.14 5.56 21.73
N THR A 41 10.23 5.78 22.69
CA THR A 41 10.35 6.82 23.74
C THR A 41 10.15 6.21 25.13
N GLU A 42 10.51 6.94 26.19
CA GLU A 42 10.37 6.47 27.58
C GLU A 42 8.93 6.50 28.13
N ASP A 43 7.93 6.72 27.27
CA ASP A 43 6.52 6.74 27.67
C ASP A 43 5.94 5.31 27.77
N SER A 44 4.82 5.14 28.46
CA SER A 44 4.17 3.86 28.77
C SER A 44 3.86 2.95 27.57
N LEU A 45 3.80 3.50 26.36
CA LEU A 45 3.61 2.77 25.10
C LEU A 45 4.89 2.59 24.28
N GLY A 46 5.97 3.30 24.63
CA GLY A 46 7.27 3.15 24.01
C GLY A 46 7.33 3.46 22.52
N VAL A 47 6.37 4.20 21.94
CA VAL A 47 6.21 4.38 20.50
C VAL A 47 5.60 5.75 20.17
N VAL A 48 6.28 6.55 19.34
CA VAL A 48 5.72 7.74 18.67
C VAL A 48 5.64 7.49 17.16
N PRO A 49 4.46 7.62 16.53
CA PRO A 49 4.34 7.63 15.07
C PRO A 49 4.86 8.95 14.51
N GLY A 50 5.99 8.91 13.83
CA GLY A 50 6.55 10.08 13.18
C GLY A 50 8.03 9.90 12.87
N VAL A 51 8.46 10.48 11.76
CA VAL A 51 9.89 10.55 11.41
C VAL A 51 10.60 11.47 12.41
N GLN A 52 11.77 11.07 12.90
CA GLN A 52 12.69 12.05 13.47
C GLN A 52 13.14 12.96 12.33
N GLY A 53 13.15 14.27 12.58
CA GLY A 53 13.46 15.26 11.55
C GLY A 53 14.79 14.96 10.84
N GLY A 54 14.74 14.83 9.52
CA GLY A 54 15.92 14.54 8.68
C GLY A 54 15.70 13.46 7.62
N GLU A 55 14.62 12.68 7.71
CA GLU A 55 14.34 11.58 6.79
C GLU A 55 13.47 12.05 5.61
N GLY A 56 14.12 12.53 4.54
CA GLY A 56 13.46 12.81 3.25
C GLY A 56 13.00 14.26 3.02
N CYS A 57 13.36 15.20 3.89
CA CYS A 57 13.39 16.63 3.54
C CYS A 57 14.84 17.00 3.19
N SER A 58 15.18 17.08 1.91
CA SER A 58 16.36 17.87 1.55
C SER A 58 16.04 19.35 1.79
N THR A 59 17.05 20.21 1.96
CA THR A 59 16.85 21.67 2.14
C THR A 59 16.14 22.34 0.95
N SER A 60 15.98 21.62 -0.17
CA SER A 60 15.26 22.07 -1.38
C SER A 60 14.12 21.13 -1.81
N GLY A 61 13.86 20.04 -1.10
CA GLY A 61 12.94 18.98 -1.51
C GLY A 61 11.89 18.76 -0.44
N GLY A 62 10.67 19.25 -0.70
CA GLY A 62 9.53 19.06 0.18
C GLY A 62 9.27 17.57 0.41
N CYS A 63 9.25 17.15 1.67
CA CYS A 63 8.76 15.84 2.06
C CYS A 63 7.43 15.58 1.37
N ALA A 64 7.42 14.62 0.44
CA ALA A 64 6.22 14.16 -0.25
C ALA A 64 5.35 13.39 0.75
N SER A 65 4.68 14.15 1.59
CA SER A 65 3.76 13.67 2.59
C SER A 65 2.36 13.79 2.03
N CYS A 66 1.72 12.65 1.74
CA CYS A 66 0.28 12.66 1.50
C CYS A 66 -0.43 13.03 2.82
N PRO A 67 -1.15 14.16 2.90
CA PRO A 67 -1.83 14.57 4.13
C PRO A 67 -2.85 13.53 4.58
N TYR A 68 -3.50 12.84 3.64
CA TYR A 68 -4.47 11.78 3.93
C TYR A 68 -3.84 10.55 4.60
N MET A 69 -2.59 10.22 4.26
CA MET A 69 -1.88 9.09 4.89
C MET A 69 -1.43 9.41 6.33
N LYS A 70 -1.35 10.70 6.68
CA LYS A 70 -1.00 11.18 8.04
C LYS A 70 -2.20 11.55 8.90
N MET A 71 -3.43 11.31 8.44
CA MET A 71 -4.62 11.56 9.25
C MET A 71 -4.77 10.56 10.40
N ASN A 72 -4.15 9.38 10.31
CA ASN A 72 -4.18 8.39 11.39
C ASN A 72 -3.09 8.71 12.43
N SER A 73 -3.47 8.83 13.70
CA SER A 73 -2.57 8.97 14.84
C SER A 73 -2.63 7.73 15.75
N LEU A 74 -1.61 7.55 16.60
CA LEU A 74 -1.62 6.48 17.60
C LEU A 74 -2.77 6.64 18.59
N ASP A 75 -3.00 7.86 19.07
CA ASP A 75 -4.12 8.15 19.97
C ASP A 75 -5.45 7.77 19.34
N GLY A 76 -5.67 8.15 18.07
CA GLY A 76 -6.87 7.78 17.32
C GLY A 76 -7.04 6.27 17.17
N LEU A 77 -5.95 5.53 16.97
CA LEU A 77 -5.98 4.06 16.93
C LEU A 77 -6.36 3.46 18.29
N ILE A 78 -5.76 3.93 19.39
CA ILE A 78 -6.05 3.43 20.73
C ILE A 78 -7.51 3.70 21.11
N ASP A 79 -8.04 4.88 20.75
CA ASP A 79 -9.44 5.22 20.98
C ASP A 79 -10.39 4.30 20.19
N VAL A 80 -10.11 4.05 18.92
CA VAL A 80 -10.89 3.10 18.10
C VAL A 80 -10.83 1.68 18.68
N ILE A 81 -9.67 1.22 19.16
CA ILE A 81 -9.54 -0.11 19.80
C ILE A 81 -10.39 -0.19 21.06
N ARG A 82 -10.39 0.86 21.90
CA ARG A 82 -11.24 0.91 23.11
C ARG A 82 -12.72 0.84 22.76
N LEU A 83 -13.16 1.60 21.75
CA LEU A 83 -14.54 1.57 21.26
C LEU A 83 -14.90 0.19 20.70
N ALA A 84 -14.01 -0.42 19.93
CA ALA A 84 -14.22 -1.76 19.38
C ALA A 84 -14.40 -2.82 20.50
N GLY A 85 -13.67 -2.68 21.60
CA GLY A 85 -13.81 -3.54 22.78
C GLY A 85 -15.13 -3.36 23.54
N GLN A 86 -15.85 -2.26 23.31
CA GLN A 86 -17.16 -1.98 23.91
C GLN A 86 -18.33 -2.50 23.06
N GLY A 87 -18.11 -2.75 21.77
CA GLY A 87 -19.11 -3.27 20.84
C GLY A 87 -18.94 -2.71 19.43
N HIS A 88 -19.33 -3.49 18.41
CA HIS A 88 -19.16 -3.08 17.00
C HIS A 88 -20.04 -1.88 16.64
N GLU A 89 -21.20 -1.73 17.28
CA GLU A 89 -22.12 -0.61 17.08
C GLU A 89 -21.49 0.74 17.45
N GLN A 90 -20.52 0.76 18.37
CA GLN A 90 -19.77 1.97 18.72
C GLN A 90 -18.90 2.47 17.57
N LEU A 91 -18.61 1.61 16.59
CA LEU A 91 -17.81 1.96 15.41
C LEU A 91 -18.67 2.47 14.24
N ALA A 92 -19.99 2.61 14.40
CA ALA A 92 -20.88 3.02 13.31
C ALA A 92 -20.45 4.34 12.64
N GLY A 93 -19.92 5.30 13.42
CA GLY A 93 -19.41 6.58 12.91
C GLY A 93 -18.05 6.50 12.20
N TYR A 94 -17.32 5.38 12.34
CA TYR A 94 -16.04 5.13 11.68
C TYR A 94 -16.19 4.34 10.37
N LEU A 95 -17.41 3.88 10.06
CA LEU A 95 -17.66 3.17 8.81
C LEU A 95 -17.58 4.14 7.63
N PRO A 96 -17.01 3.71 6.49
CA PRO A 96 -17.13 4.46 5.24
C PRO A 96 -18.59 4.74 4.90
N GLU A 97 -18.83 5.88 4.25
CA GLU A 97 -20.15 6.23 3.76
C GLU A 97 -20.73 5.10 2.89
N ARG A 98 -21.90 4.58 3.30
CA ARG A 98 -22.59 3.53 2.55
C ARG A 98 -23.32 4.15 1.36
N ARG A 99 -22.63 4.25 0.23
CA ARG A 99 -23.26 4.69 -1.03
C ARG A 99 -24.29 3.65 -1.50
N THR A 100 -25.52 4.09 -1.69
CA THR A 100 -26.62 3.27 -2.23
C THR A 100 -26.84 3.48 -3.73
N GLU A 101 -25.92 4.21 -4.37
CA GLU A 101 -25.95 4.48 -5.81
C GLU A 101 -25.93 3.17 -6.59
N THR A 102 -26.74 3.12 -7.65
CA THR A 102 -26.82 1.97 -8.54
C THR A 102 -26.52 2.35 -9.97
N ILE A 103 -25.81 1.48 -10.68
CA ILE A 103 -25.58 1.57 -12.12
C ILE A 103 -26.12 0.27 -12.72
N ASN A 104 -27.07 0.38 -13.66
CA ASN A 104 -27.72 -0.76 -14.31
C ASN A 104 -28.31 -1.78 -13.32
N GLY A 105 -28.91 -1.31 -12.23
CA GLY A 105 -29.54 -2.16 -11.20
C GLY A 105 -28.57 -2.84 -10.24
N ARG A 106 -27.26 -2.61 -10.35
CA ARG A 106 -26.23 -3.11 -9.42
C ARG A 106 -25.66 -1.96 -8.59
N THR A 107 -25.27 -2.23 -7.35
CA THR A 107 -24.69 -1.18 -6.50
C THR A 107 -23.28 -0.80 -6.98
N VAL A 108 -22.86 0.44 -6.76
CA VAL A 108 -21.49 0.88 -7.08
C VAL A 108 -20.45 0.02 -6.35
N PHE A 109 -20.75 -0.42 -5.12
CA PHE A 109 -19.89 -1.33 -4.36
C PHE A 109 -19.70 -2.68 -5.07
N GLU A 110 -20.80 -3.31 -5.50
CA GLU A 110 -20.75 -4.57 -6.25
C GLU A 110 -19.96 -4.44 -7.54
N LEU A 111 -20.11 -3.32 -8.25
CA LEU A 111 -19.39 -3.06 -9.50
C LEU A 111 -17.90 -2.80 -9.26
N GLY A 112 -17.54 -2.05 -8.21
CA GLY A 112 -16.15 -1.79 -7.83
C GLY A 112 -15.39 -3.05 -7.41
N ALA A 113 -16.08 -4.06 -6.86
CA ALA A 113 -15.47 -5.33 -6.50
C ALA A 113 -15.11 -6.21 -7.71
N VAL A 114 -15.83 -6.09 -8.83
CA VAL A 114 -15.63 -6.92 -10.04
C VAL A 114 -14.16 -6.92 -10.53
N PRO A 115 -13.52 -5.77 -10.83
CA PRO A 115 -12.13 -5.75 -11.30
C PRO A 115 -11.14 -6.29 -10.25
N ILE A 116 -11.38 -6.04 -8.96
CA ILE A 116 -10.55 -6.54 -7.86
C ILE A 116 -10.55 -8.07 -7.85
N LEU A 117 -11.73 -8.68 -8.00
CA LEU A 117 -11.87 -10.14 -8.04
C LEU A 117 -11.24 -10.76 -9.30
N HIS A 118 -11.34 -10.10 -10.45
CA HIS A 118 -10.65 -10.55 -11.66
C HIS A 118 -9.14 -10.44 -11.54
N MET A 119 -8.62 -9.34 -10.96
CA MET A 119 -7.21 -9.18 -10.68
C MET A 119 -6.70 -10.27 -9.73
N ARG A 120 -7.46 -10.57 -8.65
CA ARG A 120 -7.14 -11.68 -7.75
C ARG A 120 -7.08 -13.02 -8.48
N HIS A 121 -8.03 -13.28 -9.38
CA HIS A 121 -8.04 -14.50 -10.19
C HIS A 121 -6.79 -14.59 -11.07
N LEU A 122 -6.43 -13.51 -11.77
CA LEU A 122 -5.22 -13.44 -12.59
C LEU A 122 -3.95 -13.70 -11.75
N MET A 123 -3.84 -13.06 -10.59
CA MET A 123 -2.69 -13.25 -9.70
C MET A 123 -2.56 -14.69 -9.19
N GLN A 124 -3.69 -15.38 -8.96
CA GLN A 124 -3.70 -16.75 -8.45
C GLN A 124 -3.47 -17.82 -9.54
N HIS A 125 -3.96 -17.59 -10.76
CA HIS A 125 -4.02 -18.61 -11.80
C HIS A 125 -3.16 -18.28 -13.03
N GLY A 126 -2.58 -17.08 -13.10
CA GLY A 126 -1.78 -16.62 -14.23
C GLY A 126 -2.57 -16.38 -15.53
N GLN A 127 -3.91 -16.47 -15.48
CA GLN A 127 -4.78 -16.30 -16.64
C GLN A 127 -6.02 -15.46 -16.29
N LEU A 128 -6.58 -14.80 -17.30
CA LEU A 128 -7.83 -14.05 -17.14
C LEU A 128 -9.00 -15.01 -16.91
N SER A 129 -9.90 -14.65 -16.01
CA SER A 129 -11.09 -15.47 -15.74
C SER A 129 -12.04 -15.47 -16.95
N ASP A 130 -12.70 -16.60 -17.21
CA ASP A 130 -13.72 -16.72 -18.26
C ASP A 130 -14.83 -15.68 -18.15
N ALA A 131 -15.23 -15.33 -16.93
CA ALA A 131 -16.25 -14.31 -16.68
C ALA A 131 -15.82 -12.92 -17.20
N LEU A 132 -14.54 -12.55 -17.01
CA LEU A 132 -13.99 -11.31 -17.55
C LEU A 132 -13.94 -11.35 -19.07
N LEU A 133 -13.46 -12.47 -19.65
CA LEU A 133 -13.38 -12.61 -21.10
C LEU A 133 -14.77 -12.51 -21.75
N LYS A 134 -15.79 -13.13 -21.16
CA LYS A 134 -17.18 -13.00 -21.61
C LYS A 134 -17.71 -11.58 -21.47
N ASP A 135 -17.45 -10.91 -20.35
CA ASP A 135 -17.88 -9.52 -20.13
C ASP A 135 -17.27 -8.58 -21.18
N VAL A 136 -15.95 -8.67 -21.42
CA VAL A 136 -15.26 -7.88 -22.44
C VAL A 136 -15.80 -8.19 -23.83
N ALA A 137 -15.93 -9.47 -24.19
CA ALA A 137 -16.42 -9.88 -25.50
C ALA A 137 -17.88 -9.45 -25.76
N SER A 138 -18.71 -9.36 -24.71
CA SER A 138 -20.11 -8.93 -24.82
C SER A 138 -20.30 -7.42 -25.03
N ARG A 139 -19.23 -6.64 -24.93
CA ARG A 139 -19.22 -5.17 -25.07
C ARG A 139 -18.71 -4.70 -26.44
N CYS A 140 -18.34 -5.65 -27.31
CA CYS A 140 -17.86 -5.41 -28.67
C CYS A 140 -18.98 -5.58 -29.69
#